data_AF-A0A920B2M4-F1
#
_entry.id   AF-A0A920B2M4-F1
#
_cell.length_a   1.000
_cell.length_b   1.000
_cell.length_c   1.000
_cell.angle_alpha   90.00
_cell.angle_beta   90.00
_cell.angle_gamma   90.00
#
_symmetry.space_group_name_H-M   'P 1'
#
loop_
_entity.id
_entity.type
_entity.pdbx_description
1 polymer ?
#
loop_
_entity_poly.entity_id
_entity_poly.type
_entity_poly.pdbx_seq_one_letter_code
_entity_poly.pdbx_strand_id
1 'polypeptide(L)'
;MRLVEEVASYPRPPLIELVSGSVEIWMAGQAIAQDQRYVRVCETFHPPTIYLHPSAFQPGTLHPQRDGLRSVNGKEWRPTGM
;
A
#
# COMPACT_ATOMS: atom_id res chain seq x y z
N MET A 1 4.08 -10.62 23.39
CA MET A 1 3.42 -9.30 23.37
C MET A 1 3.94 -8.57 22.15
N ARG A 2 3.08 -8.25 21.18
CA ARG A 2 3.50 -7.43 20.04
C ARG A 2 3.74 -6.03 20.61
N LEU A 3 4.92 -5.48 20.42
CA LEU A 3 5.15 -4.08 20.79
C LEU A 3 4.18 -3.22 20.00
N VAL A 4 3.59 -2.22 20.67
CA VAL A 4 2.78 -1.22 20.00
C VAL A 4 3.69 -0.47 19.02
N GLU A 5 3.25 -0.36 17.78
CA GLU A 5 3.95 0.39 16.75
C GLU A 5 3.74 1.90 16.97
N GLU A 6 4.80 2.69 16.92
CA GLU A 6 4.79 4.12 17.22
C GLU A 6 5.02 4.93 15.92
N VAL A 7 3.98 5.63 15.47
CA VAL A 7 3.96 6.29 14.15
C VAL A 7 4.74 7.60 14.10
N ALA A 8 5.01 8.24 15.23
CA ALA A 8 5.84 9.46 15.30
C ALA A 8 7.33 9.16 15.09
N SER A 9 7.76 7.93 15.32
CA SER A 9 9.15 7.47 15.19
C SER A 9 9.54 7.11 13.76
N TYR A 10 8.58 7.06 12.81
CA TYR A 10 8.93 6.80 11.41
C TYR A 10 9.81 7.92 10.84
N PRO A 11 10.87 7.57 10.08
CA PRO A 11 11.85 8.53 9.59
C PRO A 11 11.28 9.43 8.49
N ARG A 12 12.03 10.49 8.20
CA ARG A 12 11.90 11.30 6.98
C ARG A 12 13.19 11.17 6.16
N PRO A 13 13.16 10.86 4.85
CA PRO A 13 11.98 10.53 4.02
C PRO A 13 11.24 9.26 4.51
N PRO A 14 9.98 9.01 4.05
CA PRO A 14 9.21 7.86 4.50
C PRO A 14 9.98 6.55 4.34
N LEU A 15 9.87 5.68 5.33
CA LEU A 15 10.46 4.34 5.25
C LEU A 15 9.66 3.51 4.26
N ILE A 16 10.35 2.90 3.29
CA ILE A 16 9.78 1.97 2.31
C ILE A 16 10.35 0.59 2.60
N GLU A 17 9.49 -0.35 2.97
CA GLU A 17 9.85 -1.72 3.27
C GLU A 17 9.22 -2.66 2.24
N LEU A 18 10.05 -3.54 1.69
CA LEU A 18 9.56 -4.70 0.98
C LEU A 18 9.43 -5.85 1.98
N VAL A 19 8.20 -6.28 2.24
CA VAL A 19 7.91 -7.29 3.25
C VAL A 19 7.63 -8.63 2.57
N SER A 20 8.32 -9.68 3.04
CA SER A 20 7.98 -11.07 2.74
C SER A 20 7.11 -11.62 3.88
N GLY A 21 5.83 -11.78 3.62
CA GLY A 21 4.84 -12.20 4.60
C GLY A 21 3.43 -12.16 4.03
N SER A 22 2.50 -12.85 4.70
CA SER A 22 1.11 -12.92 4.26
C SER A 22 0.37 -11.62 4.52
N VAL A 23 -0.38 -11.17 3.52
CA VAL A 23 -1.28 -10.02 3.60
C VAL A 23 -2.59 -10.37 2.89
N GLU A 24 -3.70 -9.93 3.47
CA GLU A 24 -5.04 -10.16 2.93
C GLU A 24 -5.89 -8.90 3.02
N ILE A 25 -6.72 -8.67 2.00
CA ILE A 25 -7.78 -7.65 2.03
C ILE A 25 -9.11 -8.36 2.09
N TRP A 26 -9.89 -8.06 3.13
CA TRP A 26 -11.23 -8.58 3.33
C TRP A 26 -12.28 -7.50 3.08
N MET A 27 -13.31 -7.83 2.31
CA MET A 27 -14.44 -6.95 2.04
C MET A 27 -15.73 -7.78 2.08
N ALA A 28 -16.72 -7.31 2.84
CA ALA A 28 -18.02 -8.00 3.01
C ALA A 28 -17.89 -9.50 3.37
N GLY A 29 -16.87 -9.87 4.17
CA GLY A 29 -16.63 -11.26 4.58
C GLY A 29 -15.91 -12.13 3.55
N GLN A 30 -15.50 -11.58 2.41
CA GLN A 30 -14.72 -12.27 1.38
C GLN A 30 -13.29 -11.70 1.30
N ALA A 31 -12.29 -12.58 1.21
CA ALA A 31 -10.94 -12.18 0.84
C ALA A 31 -10.91 -11.78 -0.65
N ILE A 32 -10.68 -10.50 -0.95
CA ILE A 32 -10.62 -9.97 -2.32
C ILE A 32 -9.20 -9.84 -2.86
N ALA A 33 -8.18 -9.89 -1.99
CA ALA A 33 -6.78 -9.95 -2.38
C ALA A 33 -5.96 -10.74 -1.34
N GLN A 34 -4.94 -11.45 -1.82
CA GLN A 34 -3.96 -12.15 -0.98
C GLN A 34 -2.59 -12.11 -1.67
N ASP A 35 -1.53 -11.86 -0.90
CA ASP A 35 -0.15 -11.91 -1.38
C ASP A 35 0.78 -12.43 -0.27
N GLN A 36 1.98 -12.88 -0.67
CA GLN A 36 3.09 -13.24 0.21
C GLN A 36 4.23 -12.21 0.16
N ARG A 37 4.09 -11.17 -0.67
CA ARG A 37 5.03 -10.06 -0.76
C ARG A 37 4.28 -8.76 -0.99
N TYR A 38 4.60 -7.74 -0.21
CA TYR A 38 3.97 -6.43 -0.34
C TYR A 38 4.95 -5.31 0.00
N VAL A 39 4.63 -4.09 -0.41
CA VAL A 39 5.37 -2.90 -0.02
C VAL A 39 4.62 -2.22 1.12
N ARG A 40 5.32 -1.87 2.18
CA ARG A 40 4.83 -1.09 3.30
C ARG A 40 5.52 0.27 3.30
N VAL A 41 4.75 1.35 3.37
CA VAL A 41 5.26 2.72 3.44
C VAL A 41 4.85 3.33 4.76
N CYS A 42 5.84 3.80 5.53
CA CYS A 42 5.66 4.35 6.86
C CYS A 42 6.01 5.85 6.87
N GLU A 43 4.98 6.70 6.89
CA GLU A 43 5.10 8.17 6.92
C GLU A 43 4.86 8.68 8.35
N THR A 44 5.72 9.59 8.84
CA THR A 44 5.62 10.12 10.20
C THR A 44 4.20 10.59 10.54
N PHE A 45 3.70 10.19 11.70
CA PHE A 45 2.35 10.48 12.21
C PHE A 45 1.18 9.87 11.42
N HIS A 46 1.43 9.00 10.43
CA HIS A 46 0.39 8.30 9.68
C HIS A 46 0.46 6.78 9.92
N PRO A 47 -0.66 6.05 9.87
CA PRO A 47 -0.64 4.60 9.79
C PRO A 47 0.15 4.12 8.55
N PRO A 48 0.81 2.95 8.60
CA PRO A 48 1.47 2.39 7.42
C PRO A 48 0.49 2.20 6.26
N THR A 49 0.94 2.53 5.05
CA THR A 49 0.22 2.23 3.80
C THR A 49 0.76 0.93 3.22
N ILE A 50 -0.13 0.03 2.81
CA ILE A 50 0.21 -1.27 2.22
C ILE A 50 -0.10 -1.24 0.72
N TYR A 51 0.89 -1.53 -0.11
CA TYR A 51 0.76 -1.70 -1.55
C TYR A 51 0.92 -3.17 -1.91
N LEU A 52 -0.09 -3.70 -2.61
CA LEU A 52 -0.08 -5.03 -3.19
C LEU A 52 0.11 -4.95 -4.71
N HIS A 53 0.70 -5.98 -5.30
CA HIS A 53 0.72 -6.10 -6.75
C HIS A 53 -0.71 -6.36 -7.28
N PRO A 54 -1.11 -5.82 -8.44
CA PRO A 54 -2.45 -6.07 -8.99
C PRO A 54 -2.81 -7.54 -9.18
N SER A 55 -1.82 -8.43 -9.37
CA SER A 55 -2.05 -9.87 -9.47
C SER A 55 -2.46 -10.54 -8.15
N ALA A 56 -2.34 -9.85 -7.01
CA ALA A 56 -2.81 -10.33 -5.71
C ALA A 56 -4.34 -10.33 -5.61
N PHE A 57 -5.01 -9.56 -6.47
CA PHE A 57 -6.45 -9.35 -6.44
C PHE A 57 -7.19 -10.44 -7.21
N GLN A 58 -8.32 -10.88 -6.67
CA GLN A 58 -9.19 -11.85 -7.33
C GLN A 58 -9.71 -11.29 -8.68
N PRO A 59 -9.89 -12.12 -9.72
CA PRO A 59 -10.41 -11.67 -11.01
C PRO A 59 -11.72 -10.89 -10.87
N GLY A 60 -11.80 -9.74 -11.55
CA GLY A 60 -12.99 -8.88 -11.54
C GLY A 60 -13.15 -7.96 -10.34
N THR A 61 -12.22 -7.96 -9.37
CA THR A 61 -12.26 -7.02 -8.23
C THR A 61 -11.68 -5.65 -8.57
N LEU A 62 -10.66 -5.60 -9.42
CA LEU A 62 -10.08 -4.37 -9.93
C LEU A 62 -10.74 -3.98 -11.25
N HIS A 63 -11.14 -2.72 -11.37
CA HIS A 63 -11.65 -2.15 -12.61
C HIS A 63 -10.80 -0.93 -13.00
N PRO A 64 -10.39 -0.82 -14.28
CA PRO A 64 -9.75 0.40 -14.74
C PRO A 64 -10.75 1.55 -14.64
N GLN A 65 -10.31 2.67 -14.07
CA GLN A 65 -11.08 3.89 -14.09
C GLN A 65 -11.16 4.41 -15.53
N ARG A 66 -12.37 4.60 -16.07
CA ARG A 66 -12.60 5.14 -17.41
C ARG A 66 -12.55 6.67 -17.40
N ASP A 67 -11.35 7.21 -17.29
CA ASP A 67 -10.94 8.45 -17.98
C ASP A 67 -9.46 8.67 -17.68
N GLY A 68 -8.66 9.02 -18.69
CA GLY A 68 -7.22 9.25 -18.56
C GLY A 68 -6.82 10.47 -17.72
N LEU A 69 -7.79 11.12 -17.07
CA LEU A 69 -7.52 12.14 -16.06
C LEU A 69 -6.87 11.44 -14.86
N ARG A 70 -5.54 11.53 -14.80
CA ARG A 70 -4.78 11.30 -13.57
C ARG A 70 -5.47 12.11 -12.46
N SER A 71 -6.24 11.44 -11.61
CA SER A 71 -6.61 12.02 -10.32
C SER A 71 -5.32 12.10 -9.52
N VAL A 72 -4.65 13.26 -9.64
CA VAL A 72 -3.56 13.62 -8.76
C VAL A 72 -4.20 13.99 -7.42
N ASN A 73 -4.41 12.99 -6.56
CA ASN A 73 -4.46 13.28 -5.13
C ASN A 73 -3.15 14.01 -4.82
N GLY A 74 -3.22 15.26 -4.33
CA GLY A 74 -2.16 16.29 -4.32
C GLY A 74 -0.84 15.98 -3.58
N LYS A 75 -0.22 14.83 -3.87
CA LYS A 75 1.12 14.40 -3.51
C LYS A 75 1.80 14.09 -4.85
N GLU A 76 2.39 15.11 -5.45
CA GLU A 76 3.07 15.02 -6.74
C GLU A 76 4.15 13.92 -6.70
N TRP A 77 3.95 12.83 -7.42
CA TRP A 77 5.00 11.83 -7.65
C TRP A 77 6.05 12.43 -8.59
N ARG A 78 7.20 12.82 -8.04
CA ARG A 78 8.37 13.18 -8.84
C ARG A 78 9.16 11.90 -9.15
N PRO A 79 9.27 11.47 -10.41
CA PRO A 79 10.16 10.37 -10.75
C PRO A 79 11.60 10.80 -10.41
N THR A 80 12.30 10.03 -9.59
CA THR A 80 13.75 10.19 -9.41
C THR A 80 14.39 9.83 -10.74
N GLY A 81 15.01 10.81 -11.40
CA GLY A 81 15.68 10.63 -12.68
C GLY A 81 16.83 9.63 -12.58
N MET A 82 16.96 8.81 -13.62
CA MET A 82 18.22 8.52 -14.29
C MET A 82 18.23 9.28 -15.61
#